data_AF-A0A7W5U7U6-F1
#
_entry.id   AF-A0A7W5U7U6-F1
#
_cell.length_a   1.000
_cell.length_b   1.000
_cell.length_c   1.000
_cell.angle_alpha   90.00
_cell.angle_beta   90.00
_cell.angle_gamma   90.00
#
_symmetry.space_group_name_H-M   'P 1'
#
loop_
_entity.id
_entity.type
_entity.pdbx_description
1 polymer ?
#
loop_
_entity_poly.entity_id
_entity_poly.type
_entity_poly.pdbx_seq_one_letter_code
_entity_poly.pdbx_strand_id
1 'polypeptide(L)'
;MLPTFETGRLILRPRTLADIDDCLAMDRDPEVTRFIPGPWGDPEAHRLFLTSRMEADFGDGLGYWSIFAKEDPKQFLGWILLIPVDAVGPDIEIGWRLNRFAWGKGYATEAARPVLTHAFGTHGLERLIADIAPGNTASIRVAEKLGLSPTRETTYLGQPFASYQMTRDAFEAR
;
A
#
# COMPACT_ATOMS: atom_id res chain seq x y z
N MET A 1 11.18 0.76 14.57
CA MET A 1 11.87 0.48 13.28
C MET A 1 11.04 -0.48 12.45
N LEU A 2 10.92 -0.26 11.14
CA LEU A 2 10.14 -1.14 10.26
C LEU A 2 10.89 -2.45 9.95
N PRO A 3 10.23 -3.61 10.05
CA PRO A 3 10.84 -4.90 9.70
C PRO A 3 11.04 -5.04 8.19
N THR A 4 11.91 -5.98 7.80
CA THR A 4 12.03 -6.47 6.40
C THR A 4 11.33 -7.83 6.32
N PHE A 5 10.71 -8.14 5.18
CA PHE A 5 10.05 -9.42 4.93
C PHE A 5 10.58 -10.09 3.67
N GLU A 6 10.52 -11.42 3.66
CA GLU A 6 10.72 -12.22 2.46
C GLU A 6 9.53 -13.15 2.26
N THR A 7 9.20 -13.40 1.01
CA THR A 7 8.20 -14.39 0.60
C THR A 7 8.84 -15.39 -0.38
N GLY A 8 8.00 -16.21 -1.02
CA GLY A 8 8.48 -17.11 -2.06
C GLY A 8 9.15 -16.36 -3.23
N ARG A 9 8.62 -15.19 -3.60
CA ARG A 9 9.06 -14.43 -4.79
C ARG A 9 9.53 -13.01 -4.50
N LEU A 10 9.31 -12.47 -3.31
CA LEU A 10 9.47 -11.04 -3.02
C LEU A 10 10.41 -10.78 -1.84
N ILE A 11 11.08 -9.64 -1.89
CA ILE A 11 11.77 -9.01 -0.77
C ILE A 11 11.07 -7.67 -0.51
N LEU A 12 10.63 -7.45 0.72
CA LEU A 12 9.99 -6.20 1.16
C LEU A 12 10.90 -5.53 2.18
N ARG A 13 11.45 -4.38 1.85
CA ARG A 13 12.31 -3.60 2.77
C ARG A 13 11.68 -2.25 3.08
N PRO A 14 11.95 -1.65 4.25
CA PRO A 14 11.55 -0.29 4.54
C PRO A 14 11.93 0.65 3.39
N ARG A 15 10.96 1.43 2.90
CA ARG A 15 11.17 2.35 1.79
C ARG A 15 12.06 3.50 2.24
N THR A 16 13.00 3.90 1.38
CA THR A 16 13.92 5.00 1.66
C THR A 16 13.98 5.99 0.49
N LEU A 17 14.64 7.14 0.68
CA LEU A 17 14.91 8.10 -0.39
C LEU A 17 15.70 7.50 -1.57
N ALA A 18 16.42 6.39 -1.37
CA ALA A 18 17.11 5.70 -2.46
C ALA A 18 16.12 5.09 -3.47
N ASP A 19 14.86 4.86 -3.09
CA ASP A 19 13.82 4.29 -3.96
C ASP A 19 12.99 5.39 -4.67
N ILE A 20 13.34 6.68 -4.53
CA ILE A 20 12.51 7.80 -5.01
C ILE A 20 12.37 7.81 -6.53
N ASP A 21 13.45 7.55 -7.26
CA ASP A 21 13.43 7.61 -8.72
C ASP A 21 12.64 6.44 -9.32
N ASP A 22 12.68 5.26 -8.68
CA ASP A 22 11.83 4.12 -9.05
C ASP A 22 10.33 4.42 -8.78
N CYS A 23 10.02 5.07 -7.66
CA CYS A 23 8.66 5.49 -7.33
C CYS A 23 8.15 6.55 -8.31
N LEU A 24 8.97 7.56 -8.65
CA LEU A 24 8.65 8.57 -9.65
C LEU A 24 8.41 7.94 -11.03
N ALA A 25 9.27 7.01 -11.44
CA ALA A 25 9.13 6.31 -12.71
C ALA A 25 7.82 5.51 -12.78
N MET A 26 7.46 4.80 -11.70
CA MET A 26 6.21 4.07 -11.60
C MET A 26 4.98 4.99 -11.68
N ASP A 27 4.99 6.09 -10.92
CA ASP A 27 3.86 7.01 -10.82
C ASP A 27 3.62 7.83 -12.10
N ARG A 28 4.61 7.94 -12.99
CA ARG A 28 4.48 8.56 -14.31
C ARG A 28 3.66 7.72 -15.30
N ASP A 29 3.46 6.43 -15.04
CA ASP A 29 2.56 5.62 -15.86
C ASP A 29 1.10 6.00 -15.50
N PRO A 30 0.34 6.61 -16.43
CA PRO A 30 -1.02 7.05 -16.16
C PRO A 30 -1.97 5.89 -15.84
N GLU A 31 -1.66 4.66 -16.23
CA GLU A 31 -2.45 3.49 -15.83
C GLU A 31 -2.24 3.16 -14.35
N VAL A 32 -1.04 3.42 -13.79
CA VAL A 32 -0.74 3.20 -12.38
C VAL A 32 -1.44 4.23 -11.49
N THR A 33 -1.51 5.48 -11.93
CA THR A 33 -2.10 6.59 -11.16
C THR A 33 -3.55 6.90 -11.52
N ARG A 34 -4.14 6.20 -12.48
CA ARG A 34 -5.52 6.39 -12.98
C ARG A 34 -6.58 6.62 -11.91
N PHE A 35 -6.48 5.93 -10.78
CA PHE A 35 -7.46 5.99 -9.69
C PHE A 35 -6.98 6.76 -8.45
N ILE A 36 -5.79 7.36 -8.51
CA ILE A 36 -5.19 8.02 -7.35
C ILE A 36 -5.04 9.52 -7.66
N PRO A 37 -5.60 10.41 -6.83
CA PRO A 37 -5.33 11.83 -6.95
C PRO A 37 -3.88 12.15 -6.57
N GLY A 38 -3.27 13.09 -7.29
CA GLY A 38 -1.94 13.56 -6.95
C GLY A 38 -1.34 14.46 -8.02
N PRO A 39 -0.19 15.08 -7.74
CA PRO A 39 0.46 16.03 -8.63
C PRO A 39 1.26 15.36 -9.77
N TRP A 40 0.74 14.28 -10.37
CA TRP A 40 1.50 13.43 -11.30
C TRP A 40 2.01 14.15 -12.57
N GLY A 41 1.34 15.23 -12.96
CA GLY A 41 1.70 16.05 -14.12
C GLY A 41 2.74 17.15 -13.83
N ASP A 42 3.05 17.42 -12.56
CA ASP A 42 4.02 18.43 -12.14
C ASP A 42 5.25 17.72 -11.51
N PRO A 43 6.40 17.67 -12.20
CA PRO A 43 7.58 16.98 -11.71
C PRO A 43 8.10 17.48 -10.36
N GLU A 44 8.01 18.78 -10.07
CA GLU A 44 8.50 19.36 -8.81
C GLU A 44 7.55 19.02 -7.67
N ALA A 45 6.25 19.24 -7.88
CA ALA A 45 5.24 18.92 -6.88
C ALA A 45 5.13 17.40 -6.63
N HIS A 46 5.32 16.56 -7.64
CA HIS A 46 5.38 15.09 -7.51
C HIS A 46 6.57 14.63 -6.69
N ARG A 47 7.77 15.15 -6.97
CA ARG A 47 8.95 14.83 -6.18
C ARG A 47 8.79 15.29 -4.73
N LEU A 48 8.30 16.51 -4.51
CA LEU A 48 8.04 17.04 -3.16
C LEU A 48 7.03 16.18 -2.41
N PHE A 49 5.93 15.79 -3.07
CA PHE A 49 4.94 14.89 -2.51
C PHE A 49 5.57 13.56 -2.07
N LEU A 50 6.34 12.89 -2.94
CA LEU A 50 6.97 11.62 -2.57
C LEU A 50 8.01 11.76 -1.46
N THR A 51 8.87 12.79 -1.52
CA THR A 51 9.87 13.06 -0.48
C THR A 51 9.19 13.25 0.88
N SER A 52 8.14 14.09 0.96
CA SER A 52 7.40 14.30 2.21
C SER A 52 6.83 13.01 2.80
N ARG A 53 6.37 12.07 1.95
CA ARG A 53 5.82 10.78 2.36
C ARG A 53 6.89 9.76 2.74
N MET A 54 8.12 9.92 2.26
CA MET A 54 9.26 9.07 2.61
C MET A 54 9.94 9.52 3.90
N GLU A 55 9.91 10.83 4.20
CA GLU A 55 10.52 11.42 5.40
C GLU A 55 9.54 11.53 6.58
N ALA A 56 8.24 11.39 6.33
CA ALA A 56 7.22 11.41 7.38
C ALA A 56 7.41 10.28 8.39
N ASP A 57 7.29 10.62 9.67
CA ASP A 57 7.14 9.67 10.76
C ASP A 57 5.67 9.28 10.90
N PHE A 58 5.37 8.01 10.67
CA PHE A 58 4.02 7.46 10.79
C PHE A 58 3.77 6.78 12.13
N GLY A 59 4.77 6.75 13.03
CA GLY A 59 4.74 5.99 14.26
C GLY A 59 5.37 4.60 14.13
N ASP A 60 5.64 3.99 15.28
CA ASP A 60 6.40 2.73 15.35
C ASP A 60 5.69 1.57 14.64
N GLY A 61 6.40 0.95 13.70
CA GLY A 61 5.87 -0.18 12.93
C GLY A 61 4.92 0.22 11.79
N LEU A 62 4.74 1.52 11.55
CA LEU A 62 3.94 2.06 10.45
C LEU A 62 4.86 2.72 9.40
N GLY A 63 4.51 2.57 8.13
CA GLY A 63 5.24 3.17 7.02
C GLY A 63 5.07 2.41 5.71
N TYR A 64 6.09 2.50 4.87
CA TYR A 64 6.09 1.93 3.52
C TYR A 64 7.19 0.88 3.37
N TRP A 65 6.89 -0.14 2.58
CA TRP A 65 7.86 -1.13 2.12
C TRP A 65 7.95 -1.09 0.60
N SER A 66 9.17 -0.99 0.10
CA SER A 66 9.49 -1.20 -1.32
C SER A 66 9.56 -2.70 -1.59
N ILE A 67 8.94 -3.14 -2.69
CA ILE A 67 8.82 -4.53 -3.09
C ILE A 67 9.83 -4.78 -4.23
N PHE A 68 10.70 -5.77 -4.04
CA PHE A 68 11.67 -6.21 -5.05
C PHE A 68 11.46 -7.68 -5.41
N ALA A 69 11.81 -8.05 -6.64
CA ALA A 69 11.83 -9.45 -7.04
C ALA A 69 12.97 -10.18 -6.32
N LYS A 70 12.72 -11.39 -5.82
CA LYS A 70 13.76 -12.19 -5.14
C LYS A 70 14.82 -12.71 -6.12
N GLU A 71 14.40 -13.02 -7.35
CA GLU A 71 15.30 -13.46 -8.44
C GLU A 71 16.18 -12.34 -8.99
N ASP A 72 15.73 -11.09 -8.86
CA ASP A 72 16.50 -9.88 -9.18
C ASP A 72 16.22 -8.80 -8.12
N PRO A 73 17.01 -8.75 -7.03
CA PRO A 73 16.79 -7.82 -5.92
C PRO A 73 16.94 -6.34 -6.28
N LYS A 74 17.32 -6.00 -7.52
CA LYS A 74 17.31 -4.62 -8.04
C LYS A 74 16.02 -4.28 -8.77
N GLN A 75 15.21 -5.26 -9.14
CA GLN A 75 13.96 -5.04 -9.85
C GLN A 75 12.88 -4.55 -8.87
N PHE A 76 12.66 -3.24 -8.85
CA PHE A 76 11.56 -2.61 -8.11
C PHE A 76 10.20 -2.95 -8.75
N LEU A 77 9.34 -3.63 -7.99
CA LEU A 77 8.01 -4.06 -8.43
C LEU A 77 6.91 -3.08 -8.03
N GLY A 78 7.16 -2.27 -7.01
CA GLY A 78 6.16 -1.38 -6.40
C GLY A 78 6.37 -1.22 -4.91
N TRP A 79 5.33 -0.82 -4.20
CA TRP A 79 5.34 -0.68 -2.76
C TRP A 79 4.03 -1.13 -2.12
N ILE A 80 4.10 -1.39 -0.82
CA ILE A 80 2.98 -1.58 0.08
C ILE A 80 3.13 -0.64 1.28
N LEU A 81 2.04 -0.16 1.84
CA LEU A 81 2.02 0.75 2.98
C LEU A 81 1.14 0.22 4.11
N LEU A 82 1.45 0.65 5.32
CA LEU A 82 0.63 0.55 6.53
C LEU A 82 0.79 1.86 7.31
N ILE A 83 -0.11 2.82 7.16
CA ILE A 83 0.05 4.18 7.71
C ILE A 83 -1.29 4.76 8.19
N PRO A 84 -1.28 5.83 9.01
CA PRO A 84 -2.49 6.61 9.27
C PRO A 84 -3.15 7.12 7.97
N VAL A 85 -4.47 6.98 7.86
CA VAL A 85 -5.27 7.55 6.75
C VAL A 85 -4.93 9.03 6.58
N ASP A 86 -4.78 9.49 5.34
CA ASP A 86 -4.35 10.86 5.02
C ASP A 86 -3.03 11.31 5.71
N ALA A 87 -2.20 10.36 6.16
CA ALA A 87 -0.99 10.59 6.98
C ALA A 87 -1.23 11.01 8.45
N VAL A 88 -2.47 11.29 8.85
CA VAL A 88 -2.77 11.95 10.14
C VAL A 88 -4.01 11.41 10.85
N GLY A 89 -4.81 10.58 10.19
CA GLY A 89 -6.07 10.06 10.70
C GLY A 89 -5.91 9.03 11.82
N PRO A 90 -6.96 8.77 12.61
CA PRO A 90 -6.91 7.77 13.67
C PRO A 90 -6.93 6.33 13.16
N ASP A 91 -7.39 6.13 11.92
CA ASP A 91 -7.48 4.81 11.29
C ASP A 91 -6.20 4.50 10.53
N ILE A 92 -5.79 3.23 10.55
CA ILE A 92 -4.62 2.75 9.80
C ILE A 92 -5.08 2.13 8.48
N GLU A 93 -4.49 2.61 7.40
CA GLU A 93 -4.69 2.15 6.03
C GLU A 93 -3.60 1.15 5.63
N ILE A 94 -4.00 0.06 4.97
CA ILE A 94 -3.12 -0.77 4.13
C ILE A 94 -3.38 -0.43 2.66
N GLY A 95 -2.31 -0.21 1.89
CA GLY A 95 -2.42 0.19 0.49
C GLY A 95 -1.25 -0.33 -0.35
N TRP A 96 -1.47 -0.49 -1.64
CA TRP A 96 -0.47 -1.05 -2.56
C TRP A 96 -0.45 -0.30 -3.88
N ARG A 97 0.74 -0.20 -4.48
CA ARG A 97 0.93 0.29 -5.85
C ARG A 97 2.05 -0.48 -6.51
N LEU A 98 1.81 -0.99 -7.71
CA LEU A 98 2.77 -1.81 -8.45
C LEU A 98 2.96 -1.27 -9.85
N ASN A 99 4.15 -1.47 -10.39
CA ASN A 99 4.43 -1.25 -11.80
C ASN A 99 3.54 -2.14 -12.68
N ARG A 100 3.15 -1.65 -13.85
CA ARG A 100 2.24 -2.37 -14.77
C ARG A 100 2.75 -3.77 -15.16
N PHE A 101 4.07 -3.93 -15.34
CA PHE A 101 4.68 -5.23 -15.66
C PHE A 101 4.60 -6.26 -14.52
N ALA A 102 4.28 -5.81 -13.30
CA ALA A 102 4.13 -6.63 -12.11
C ALA A 102 2.66 -7.04 -11.85
N TRP A 103 1.71 -6.50 -12.62
CA TRP A 103 0.27 -6.80 -12.47
C TRP A 103 -0.08 -8.21 -12.93
N GLY A 104 -1.20 -8.74 -12.42
CA GLY A 104 -1.71 -10.08 -12.78
C GLY A 104 -0.91 -11.26 -12.22
N LYS A 105 0.26 -11.02 -11.61
CA LYS A 105 1.16 -12.06 -11.07
C LYS A 105 0.90 -12.44 -9.60
N GLY A 106 -0.05 -11.76 -8.95
CA GLY A 106 -0.39 -11.96 -7.54
C GLY A 106 0.58 -11.30 -6.54
N TYR A 107 1.51 -10.48 -6.99
CA TYR A 107 2.53 -9.86 -6.13
C TYR A 107 1.96 -8.93 -5.06
N ALA A 108 0.90 -8.15 -5.35
CA ALA A 108 0.27 -7.30 -4.34
C ALA A 108 -0.28 -8.13 -3.16
N THR A 109 -1.01 -9.20 -3.47
CA THR A 109 -1.54 -10.12 -2.44
C THR A 109 -0.42 -10.82 -1.68
N GLU A 110 0.63 -11.27 -2.35
CA GLU A 110 1.78 -11.91 -1.70
C GLU A 110 2.52 -10.94 -0.76
N ALA A 111 2.78 -9.71 -1.22
CA ALA A 111 3.43 -8.66 -0.44
C ALA A 111 2.62 -8.25 0.79
N ALA A 112 1.30 -8.21 0.68
CA ALA A 112 0.43 -7.80 1.78
C ALA A 112 0.32 -8.79 2.92
N ARG A 113 0.51 -10.10 2.69
CA ARG A 113 0.41 -11.11 3.73
C ARG A 113 1.33 -10.87 4.94
N PRO A 114 2.66 -10.74 4.79
CA PRO A 114 3.54 -10.47 5.93
C PRO A 114 3.25 -9.11 6.59
N VAL A 115 2.81 -8.11 5.82
CA VAL A 115 2.42 -6.80 6.37
C VAL A 115 1.17 -6.91 7.25
N LEU A 116 0.18 -7.72 6.86
CA LEU A 116 -1.00 -8.02 7.70
C LEU A 116 -0.59 -8.77 8.98
N THR A 117 0.30 -9.77 8.88
CA THR A 117 0.84 -10.46 10.05
C THR A 117 1.56 -9.50 11.00
N HIS A 118 2.33 -8.56 10.47
CA HIS A 118 2.96 -7.50 11.28
C HIS A 118 1.92 -6.56 11.90
N ALA A 119 0.91 -6.13 11.14
CA ALA A 119 -0.13 -5.21 11.58
C ALA A 119 -0.92 -5.75 12.79
N PHE A 120 -1.41 -6.99 12.70
CA PHE A 120 -2.20 -7.59 13.77
C PHE A 120 -1.35 -8.25 14.85
N GLY A 121 -0.21 -8.85 14.48
CA GLY A 121 0.66 -9.57 15.42
C GLY A 121 1.58 -8.63 16.19
N THR A 122 2.60 -8.10 15.53
CA THR A 122 3.67 -7.32 16.17
C THR A 122 3.23 -5.92 16.57
N HIS A 123 2.50 -5.23 15.70
CA HIS A 123 2.03 -3.87 15.97
C HIS A 123 0.73 -3.87 16.81
N GLY A 124 -0.09 -4.92 16.70
CA GLY A 124 -1.25 -5.11 17.55
C GLY A 124 -2.46 -4.23 17.19
N LEU A 125 -2.70 -3.97 15.91
CA LEU A 125 -3.93 -3.30 15.48
C LEU A 125 -5.18 -4.15 15.78
N GLU A 126 -6.26 -3.49 16.19
CA GLU A 126 -7.59 -4.12 16.28
C GLU A 126 -8.31 -4.11 14.92
N ARG A 127 -7.99 -3.13 14.07
CA ARG A 127 -8.58 -2.89 12.77
C ARG A 127 -7.61 -2.19 11.84
N LEU A 128 -7.72 -2.48 10.55
CA LEU A 128 -7.19 -1.65 9.47
C LEU A 128 -8.22 -1.52 8.35
N ILE A 129 -8.02 -0.52 7.49
CA ILE A 129 -8.85 -0.28 6.31
C ILE A 129 -8.03 -0.26 5.02
N ALA A 130 -8.69 -0.37 3.88
CA ALA A 130 -8.15 -0.09 2.57
C ALA A 130 -9.20 0.69 1.78
N ASP A 131 -8.89 1.93 1.46
CA ASP A 131 -9.78 2.80 0.71
C ASP A 131 -9.50 2.61 -0.77
N ILE A 132 -10.54 2.22 -1.53
CA ILE A 132 -10.39 1.85 -2.93
C ILE A 132 -11.44 2.58 -3.77
N ALA A 133 -10.98 3.23 -4.85
CA ALA A 133 -11.88 3.83 -5.83
C ALA A 133 -12.83 2.76 -6.39
N PRO A 134 -14.17 3.00 -6.46
CA PRO A 134 -15.14 1.97 -6.86
C PRO A 134 -14.87 1.29 -8.21
N GLY A 135 -14.25 2.01 -9.16
CA GLY A 135 -13.87 1.49 -10.47
C GLY A 135 -12.57 0.67 -10.49
N ASN A 136 -11.82 0.62 -9.40
CA ASN A 136 -10.53 -0.06 -9.33
C ASN A 136 -10.72 -1.55 -8.96
N THR A 137 -11.32 -2.31 -9.89
CA THR A 137 -11.60 -3.74 -9.71
C THR A 137 -10.36 -4.57 -9.39
N ALA A 138 -9.18 -4.17 -9.89
CA ALA A 138 -7.94 -4.87 -9.60
C ALA A 138 -7.56 -4.77 -8.12
N SER A 139 -7.67 -3.58 -7.53
CA SER A 139 -7.42 -3.35 -6.11
C SER A 139 -8.48 -4.02 -5.23
N ILE A 140 -9.76 -3.93 -5.60
CA ILE A 140 -10.86 -4.64 -4.91
C ILE A 140 -10.55 -6.14 -4.79
N ARG A 141 -10.15 -6.77 -5.90
CA ARG A 141 -9.79 -8.20 -5.89
C ARG A 141 -8.59 -8.53 -5.00
N VAL A 142 -7.65 -7.60 -4.81
CA VAL A 142 -6.54 -7.77 -3.86
C VAL A 142 -7.08 -7.73 -2.43
N ALA A 143 -7.91 -6.73 -2.10
CA ALA A 143 -8.54 -6.62 -0.79
C ALA A 143 -9.37 -7.87 -0.42
N GLU A 144 -10.20 -8.35 -1.34
CA GLU A 144 -11.02 -9.55 -1.14
C GLU A 144 -10.17 -10.82 -0.96
N LYS A 145 -9.12 -11.03 -1.78
CA LYS A 145 -8.18 -12.15 -1.61
C LYS A 145 -7.44 -12.08 -0.28
N LEU A 146 -7.15 -10.87 0.17
CA LEU A 146 -6.58 -10.62 1.48
C LEU A 146 -7.60 -10.77 2.60
N GLY A 147 -8.90 -10.91 2.32
CA GLY A 147 -9.96 -11.10 3.32
C GLY A 147 -10.56 -9.85 3.89
N LEU A 148 -10.23 -8.69 3.34
CA LEU A 148 -10.91 -7.48 3.72
C LEU A 148 -12.34 -7.55 3.21
N SER A 149 -13.28 -7.06 4.03
CA SER A 149 -14.70 -7.00 3.69
C SER A 149 -15.13 -5.56 3.47
N PRO A 150 -16.05 -5.29 2.53
CA PRO A 150 -16.56 -3.93 2.35
C PRO A 150 -17.25 -3.45 3.63
N THR A 151 -17.03 -2.19 3.98
CA THR A 151 -17.77 -1.50 5.04
C THR A 151 -19.06 -0.90 4.48
N ARG A 152 -19.88 -0.26 5.32
CA ARG A 152 -21.00 0.55 4.81
C ARG A 152 -20.42 1.75 4.05
N GLU A 153 -20.94 2.02 2.85
CA GLU A 153 -20.46 3.08 1.94
C GLU A 153 -20.15 4.39 2.69
N THR A 154 -18.90 4.87 2.54
CA THR A 154 -18.45 6.16 3.06
C THR A 154 -18.27 7.15 1.89
N THR A 155 -18.33 8.44 2.17
CA THR A 155 -18.06 9.50 1.19
C THR A 155 -16.72 10.17 1.50
N TYR A 156 -15.79 10.20 0.54
CA TYR A 156 -14.55 10.99 0.62
C TYR A 156 -14.66 12.15 -0.37
N LEU A 157 -14.55 13.40 0.11
CA LEU A 157 -14.74 14.62 -0.68
C LEU A 157 -16.06 14.65 -1.50
N GLY A 158 -17.13 14.05 -0.97
CA GLY A 158 -18.44 13.99 -1.63
C GLY A 158 -18.58 12.93 -2.73
N GLN A 159 -17.56 12.08 -2.92
CA GLN A 159 -17.63 10.93 -3.84
C GLN A 159 -17.75 9.61 -3.07
N PRO A 160 -18.54 8.64 -3.57
CA PRO A 160 -18.58 7.30 -2.99
C PRO A 160 -17.20 6.66 -3.04
N PHE A 161 -16.69 6.24 -1.89
CA PHE A 161 -15.47 5.43 -1.82
C PHE A 161 -15.80 4.06 -1.25
N ALA A 162 -15.26 3.02 -1.85
CA ALA A 162 -15.42 1.68 -1.32
C ALA A 162 -14.34 1.48 -0.26
N SER A 163 -14.72 1.64 1.01
CA SER A 163 -13.82 1.37 2.13
C SER A 163 -13.94 -0.10 2.51
N TYR A 164 -12.82 -0.81 2.48
CA TYR A 164 -12.69 -2.20 2.90
C TYR A 164 -12.03 -2.27 4.27
N GLN A 165 -12.41 -3.22 5.12
CA GLN A 165 -11.80 -3.38 6.45
C GLN A 165 -11.39 -4.80 6.76
N MET A 166 -10.46 -4.93 7.69
CA MET A 166 -10.18 -6.17 8.40
C MET A 166 -10.03 -5.89 9.89
N THR A 167 -10.66 -6.73 10.72
CA THR A 167 -10.47 -6.72 12.17
C THR A 167 -9.50 -7.82 12.58
N ARG A 168 -8.93 -7.71 13.79
CA ARG A 168 -8.09 -8.76 14.39
C ARG A 168 -8.81 -10.10 14.41
N ASP A 169 -10.05 -10.15 14.91
CA ASP A 169 -10.83 -11.39 14.97
C ASP A 169 -10.99 -12.05 13.59
N ALA A 170 -11.24 -11.24 12.55
CA ALA A 170 -11.36 -11.73 11.19
C ALA A 170 -10.01 -12.22 10.63
N PHE A 171 -8.88 -11.62 11.03
CA PHE A 171 -7.55 -12.09 10.68
C PHE A 171 -7.20 -13.42 11.36
N GLU A 172 -7.51 -13.57 12.65
CA GLU A 172 -7.20 -14.75 13.46
C GLU A 172 -8.08 -15.97 13.11
N ALA A 173 -9.27 -15.75 12.56
CA ALA A 173 -10.19 -16.81 12.17
C ALA A 173 -9.82 -17.54 10.85
N ARG A 174 -8.66 -17.26 10.25
CA ARG A 174 -8.26 -17.70 8.90
C ARG A 174 -7.08 -18.64 8.93
#